data_AF-A0A5C7F4S4-F1
#
_entry.id   AF-A0A5C7F4S4-F1
#
_cell.length_a   1.000
_cell.length_b   1.000
_cell.length_c   1.000
_cell.angle_alpha   90.00
_cell.angle_beta   90.00
_cell.angle_gamma   90.00
#
_symmetry.space_group_name_H-M   'P 1'
#
loop_
_entity.id
_entity.type
_entity.pdbx_description
1 polymer ?
#
loop_
_entity_poly.entity_id
_entity_poly.type
_entity_poly.pdbx_seq_one_letter_code
_entity_poly.pdbx_strand_id
1 'polypeptide(L)' 'MKVRYIGDYYKVVLEKGKVYDVECMEPGPFGDAYRILLPDLDDDGLFPVDDFEVVELFVD' A
#
# COMPACT_ATOMS: atom_id res chain seq x y z
N MET A 1 -8.03 -6.01 -2.52
CA MET A 1 -7.94 -4.73 -3.26
C MET A 1 -6.51 -4.58 -3.76
N LYS A 2 -6.31 -4.08 -4.97
CA LYS A 2 -4.96 -3.83 -5.52
C LYS A 2 -4.70 -2.35 -5.65
N VAL A 3 -3.49 -1.94 -5.30
CA VAL A 3 -3.07 -0.53 -5.33
C VAL A 3 -1.77 -0.34 -6.09
N ARG A 4 -1.58 0.81 -6.74
CA ARG A 4 -0.32 1.20 -7.37
C ARG A 4 0.22 2.45 -6.69
N TYR A 5 1.51 2.44 -6.38
CA TYR A 5 2.20 3.57 -5.75
C TYR A 5 2.39 4.76 -6.72
N ILE A 6 2.09 5.98 -6.26
CA ILE A 6 2.06 7.19 -7.12
C ILE A 6 3.28 8.12 -6.98
N GLY A 7 4.10 8.09 -5.91
CA GLY A 7 5.31 8.92 -5.84
C GLY A 7 6.08 9.07 -4.50
N ASP A 8 7.40 9.26 -4.63
CA ASP A 8 8.59 9.30 -3.73
C ASP A 8 8.43 9.53 -2.19
N TYR A 9 8.53 8.46 -1.37
CA TYR A 9 8.38 8.46 0.09
C TYR A 9 9.63 7.96 0.87
N TYR A 10 10.76 7.73 0.19
CA TYR A 10 12.04 7.29 0.76
C TYR A 10 12.14 5.85 1.32
N LYS A 11 12.57 4.96 0.40
CA LYS A 11 13.55 3.85 0.51
C LYS A 11 13.13 2.44 0.99
N VAL A 12 13.56 1.49 0.14
CA VAL A 12 13.67 0.02 0.22
C VAL A 12 12.38 -0.80 0.18
N VAL A 13 11.25 -0.20 0.51
CA VAL A 13 10.05 -1.00 0.74
C VAL A 13 9.11 -1.04 -0.47
N LEU A 14 8.95 0.08 -1.19
CA LEU A 14 8.02 0.16 -2.33
C LEU A 14 8.69 0.67 -3.61
N GLU A 15 8.84 -0.24 -4.57
CA GLU A 15 9.27 0.04 -5.95
C GLU A 15 8.22 0.84 -6.74
N LYS A 16 8.66 1.94 -7.38
CA LYS A 16 7.78 2.80 -8.18
C LYS A 16 7.10 2.06 -9.33
N GLY A 17 5.77 2.20 -9.42
CA GLY A 17 4.95 1.69 -10.52
C GLY A 17 4.53 0.22 -10.40
N LYS A 18 4.90 -0.45 -9.31
CA LYS A 18 4.46 -1.81 -9.02
C LYS A 18 3.03 -1.81 -8.44
N VAL A 19 2.32 -2.91 -8.67
CA VAL A 19 1.01 -3.17 -8.09
C VAL A 19 1.21 -4.03 -6.85
N TYR A 20 0.52 -3.67 -5.78
CA TYR A 20 0.60 -4.31 -4.48
C TYR A 20 -0.77 -4.86 -4.07
N ASP A 21 -0.76 -6.05 -3.49
CA ASP A 21 -1.92 -6.61 -2.82
C ASP A 21 -1.99 -6.03 -1.41
N VAL A 22 -3.16 -5.48 -1.07
CA VAL A 22 -3.44 -4.95 0.27
C VAL A 22 -4.03 -6.06 1.14
N GLU A 23 -3.41 -6.33 2.27
CA GLU A 23 -3.91 -7.29 3.27
C GLU A 23 -5.15 -6.72 3.97
N CYS A 24 -5.03 -5.49 4.47
CA CYS A 24 -6.14 -4.75 5.06
C CYS A 24 -5.92 -3.22 4.99
N MET A 25 -6.99 -2.48 5.26
CA MET A 25 -6.95 -1.03 5.48
C MET A 25 -7.13 -0.79 6.97
N GLU A 26 -6.26 0.03 7.56
CA GLU A 26 -6.29 0.37 8.97
C GLU A 26 -6.60 1.88 9.15
N PRO A 27 -7.67 2.26 9.87
CA PRO A 27 -7.94 3.65 10.19
C PRO A 27 -7.05 4.14 11.35
N GLY A 28 -6.41 5.29 11.19
CA GLY A 28 -5.48 5.85 12.17
C GLY A 28 -5.70 7.33 12.47
N PRO A 29 -5.01 7.87 13.50
CA PRO A 29 -5.13 9.29 13.89
C PRO A 29 -4.64 10.27 12.81
N PHE A 30 -3.94 9.78 11.78
CA PHE A 30 -3.41 10.57 10.67
C PHE A 30 -4.08 10.23 9.32
N GLY A 31 -5.21 9.51 9.34
CA GLY A 31 -5.90 9.02 8.15
C GLY A 31 -5.83 7.51 8.00
N ASP A 32 -6.39 7.02 6.90
CA ASP A 32 -6.37 5.59 6.56
C ASP A 32 -4.99 5.18 6.04
N ALA A 33 -4.60 3.95 6.32
CA ALA A 33 -3.39 3.34 5.81
C ALA A 33 -3.65 1.94 5.21
N TYR A 34 -2.87 1.57 4.20
CA TYR A 34 -2.83 0.21 3.67
C TYR A 34 -1.72 -0.59 4.34
N ARG A 35 -2.08 -1.77 4.85
CA ARG A 35 -1.14 -2.81 5.24
C ARG A 35 -0.74 -3.60 4.00
N ILE A 36 0.52 -3.48 3.59
CA ILE A 36 1.08 -4.14 2.40
C ILE A 36 2.13 -5.16 2.85
N LEU A 37 1.98 -6.40 2.38
CA LEU A 37 2.97 -7.46 2.57
C LEU A 37 4.13 -7.25 1.60
N LEU A 38 5.35 -7.28 2.12
CA LEU A 38 6.55 -6.95 1.38
C LEU A 38 7.33 -8.23 1.19
N PRO A 39 7.28 -8.88 0.01
CA PRO A 39 7.76 -10.25 -0.13
C PRO A 39 9.27 -10.42 0.16
N ASP A 40 10.05 -9.35 0.07
CA ASP A 40 11.50 -9.35 0.28
C ASP A 40 11.91 -8.83 1.67
N LEU A 41 10.94 -8.49 2.53
CA LEU A 41 11.16 -8.06 3.91
C LEU A 41 10.31 -8.94 4.82
N ASP A 42 10.89 -9.43 5.92
CA ASP A 42 10.14 -10.25 6.91
C ASP A 42 9.28 -9.34 7.82
N ASP A 43 8.64 -8.34 7.21
CA ASP A 43 7.91 -7.26 7.86
C ASP A 43 6.79 -6.75 6.96
N ASP A 44 5.69 -6.34 7.57
CA ASP A 44 4.58 -5.67 6.89
C ASP A 44 4.71 -4.16 7.04
N GLY A 45 4.34 -3.42 6.00
CA GLY A 45 4.39 -1.95 6.02
C GLY A 45 3.00 -1.34 6.03
N LEU A 46 2.80 -0.36 6.91
CA LEU A 46 1.62 0.52 6.90
C LEU A 46 1.94 1.79 6.12
N PHE A 47 1.18 2.05 5.06
CA PHE A 47 1.41 3.18 4.16
C PHE A 47 0.17 4.05 3.99
N PRO A 48 0.30 5.39 3.96
CA PRO A 48 -0.83 6.29 3.73
C PRO A 48 -1.56 5.98 2.42
N VAL A 49 -2.90 6.00 2.43
CA VAL A 49 -3.69 5.72 1.22
C VAL A 49 -3.46 6.75 0.10
N ASP A 50 -3.15 8.00 0.47
CA ASP A 50 -2.91 9.11 -0.46
C ASP A 50 -1.67 8.91 -1.34
N ASP A 51 -0.79 7.97 -0.97
CA ASP A 51 0.40 7.61 -1.76
C ASP A 51 0.10 6.55 -2.83
N PHE A 52 -1.16 6.14 -2.99
CA PHE A 52 -1.56 5.10 -3.93
C PHE A 52 -2.82 5.44 -4.73
N GLU A 53 -2.93 4.80 -5.91
CA GLU A 53 -4.18 4.67 -6.66
C GLU A 53 -4.73 3.24 -6.55
N VAL A 54 -6.05 3.09 -6.47
CA VAL A 54 -6.71 1.77 -6.53
C VAL A 54 -6.87 1.35 -7.98
N VAL A 55 -6.40 0.15 -8.34
CA VAL A 55 -6.45 -0.36 -9.73
C VAL A 55 -7.49 -1.46 -9.93
N GLU A 56 -7.95 -2.12 -8.86
CA GLU A 56 -8.99 -3.15 -8.92
C GLU A 56 -9.74 -3.25 -7.58
N LEU A 57 -11.05 -2.98 -7.61
CA LEU A 57 -11.98 -3.20 -6.50
C LEU A 57 -12.74 -4.49 -6.78
N PHE A 58 -12.51 -5.53 -5.97
CA PHE A 58 -13.42 -6.66 -5.93
C PHE A 58 -14.65 -6.21 -5.15
N VAL A 59 -15.75 -6.02 -5.88
CA VAL A 59 -17.08 -5.82 -5.32
C VAL A 59 -17.84 -7.11 -5.66
N ASP A 60 -18.16 -7.91 -4.63
CA ASP A 60 -19.14 -8.99 -4.76
C ASP A 60 -20.56 -8.40 -4.89
#